data_AF-A0A1K2IR47-F1
#
_entry.id   AF-A0A1K2IR47-F1
#
_cell.length_a   1.000
_cell.length_b   1.000
_cell.length_c   1.000
_cell.angle_alpha   90.00
_cell.angle_beta   90.00
_cell.angle_gamma   90.00
#
_symmetry.space_group_name_H-M   'P 1'
#
loop_
_entity.id
_entity.type
_entity.pdbx_description
1 polymer ?
#
loop_
_entity_poly.entity_id
_entity_poly.type
_entity_poly.pdbx_seq_one_letter_code
_entity_poly.pdbx_strand_id
1 'polypeptide(L)'
;MRKKLLTIVLTGLFSTTAFAADLYVRNAGAGGAYSTVSAAITAASDGDRIIIQPKTNGSAYVENLTINKSLTFVSETIYNKYFIQGTVTINPAAGRVVNISSLSSGDFSIYNITASGSTTGGRTTINLYNCYLNNVFTNKTNTTTNISGSTVRGSLVFSHGRITANKAQSIVANTIETDTTPATTDIEVYGNKSDFSIENSQPNYNFKFYNNFCSGFYVFSLKSGSSNEIINNTVYKPNAGDVAPFFINLNIANAGNINIMNNAASFVVGQTNACIQNNSNTAVVSATYNVFTNSFVTQGTVTQSNNSGQVNMNFNNTDYTISGMNVNAGNPDVSYTDLDLTRNDAGHYGGSNSWANYWPADSGGKPQVNYLLTPRTISSGTLNITGSGFSK
;
A
#
# COMPACT_ATOMS: atom_id res chain seq x y z
N MET A 1 -61.93 0.32 14.88
CA MET A 1 -60.54 -0.12 14.62
C MET A 1 -59.65 0.91 13.88
N ARG A 2 -60.11 2.14 13.59
CA ARG A 2 -59.32 3.14 12.81
C ARG A 2 -58.31 4.00 13.60
N LYS A 3 -58.34 3.99 14.94
CA LYS A 3 -57.41 4.83 15.76
C LYS A 3 -56.12 4.12 16.20
N LYS A 4 -56.04 2.78 16.09
CA LYS A 4 -54.83 2.01 16.46
C LYS A 4 -53.84 1.82 15.31
N LEU A 5 -54.26 2.07 14.06
CA LEU A 5 -53.41 1.95 12.88
C LEU A 5 -52.48 3.17 12.68
N LEU A 6 -52.83 4.33 13.26
CA LEU A 6 -52.08 5.57 13.10
C LEU A 6 -50.79 5.62 13.94
N THR A 7 -50.75 4.91 15.07
CA THR A 7 -49.59 4.91 16.00
C THR A 7 -48.43 4.03 15.52
N ILE A 8 -48.71 2.99 14.71
CA ILE A 8 -47.68 2.11 14.14
C ILE A 8 -46.98 2.75 12.93
N VAL A 9 -47.69 3.61 12.19
CA VAL A 9 -47.12 4.30 11.02
C VAL A 9 -46.18 5.44 11.45
N LEU A 10 -46.43 6.10 12.58
CA LEU A 10 -45.58 7.21 13.05
C LEU A 10 -44.27 6.75 13.70
N THR A 11 -44.20 5.51 14.21
CA THR A 11 -42.95 4.92 14.73
C THR A 11 -42.03 4.39 13.63
N GLY A 12 -42.55 4.14 12.42
CA GLY A 12 -41.75 3.76 11.24
C GLY A 12 -41.17 4.95 10.45
N LEU A 13 -41.65 6.17 10.70
CA LEU A 13 -41.21 7.39 10.00
C LEU A 13 -40.08 8.14 10.71
N PHE A 14 -39.75 7.76 11.95
CA PHE A 14 -38.49 8.13 12.59
C PHE A 14 -37.50 6.99 12.42
N SER A 15 -37.09 6.70 11.18
CA SER A 15 -35.78 6.11 10.96
C SER A 15 -34.78 7.13 11.49
N THR A 16 -34.47 7.03 12.78
CA THR A 16 -33.39 7.78 13.42
C THR A 16 -32.19 7.62 12.51
N THR A 17 -31.78 8.71 11.86
CA THR A 17 -30.44 8.81 11.30
C THR A 17 -29.52 8.60 12.49
N ALA A 18 -29.05 7.37 12.69
CA ALA A 18 -28.09 7.07 13.73
C ALA A 18 -26.87 7.92 13.41
N PHE A 19 -26.69 9.00 14.16
CA PHE A 19 -25.49 9.80 14.07
C PHE A 19 -24.33 8.90 14.50
N ALA A 20 -23.24 8.93 13.74
CA ALA A 20 -22.00 8.28 14.14
C ALA A 20 -21.64 8.74 15.57
N ALA A 21 -21.60 7.80 16.50
CA ALA A 21 -21.27 8.04 17.89
C ALA A 21 -19.76 7.92 18.12
N ASP A 22 -19.29 8.63 19.15
CA ASP A 22 -17.93 8.50 19.66
C ASP A 22 -17.94 7.62 20.90
N LEU A 23 -17.27 6.47 20.81
CA LEU A 23 -17.10 5.55 21.92
C LEU A 23 -15.67 5.64 22.43
N TYR A 24 -15.51 6.09 23.67
CA TYR A 24 -14.19 6.22 24.28
C TYR A 24 -13.77 4.91 24.94
N VAL A 25 -12.52 4.51 24.76
CA VAL A 25 -11.87 3.40 25.44
C VAL A 25 -10.72 3.94 26.28
N ARG A 26 -10.78 3.71 27.59
CA ARG A 26 -9.77 4.18 28.54
C ARG A 26 -9.43 3.11 29.55
N ASN A 27 -8.25 3.22 30.17
CA ASN A 27 -7.80 2.26 31.16
C ASN A 27 -8.84 2.13 32.30
N ALA A 28 -9.24 0.89 32.61
CA ALA A 28 -10.27 0.57 33.60
C ALA A 28 -11.64 1.29 33.42
N GLY A 29 -11.95 1.80 32.22
CA GLY A 29 -13.21 2.50 31.95
C GLY A 29 -13.30 3.90 32.58
N ALA A 30 -12.15 4.56 32.80
CA ALA A 30 -12.09 5.88 33.43
C ALA A 30 -13.05 6.90 32.79
N GLY A 31 -13.82 7.60 33.63
CA GLY A 31 -14.78 8.62 33.17
C GLY A 31 -16.02 8.06 32.47
N GLY A 32 -16.38 6.79 32.70
CA GLY A 32 -17.53 6.13 32.07
C GLY A 32 -17.25 5.57 30.67
N ALA A 33 -15.98 5.52 30.27
CA ALA A 33 -15.53 4.92 29.02
C ALA A 33 -15.60 3.38 29.07
N TYR A 34 -15.49 2.75 27.91
CA TYR A 34 -15.29 1.31 27.82
C TYR A 34 -13.90 0.93 28.34
N SER A 35 -13.79 -0.19 29.06
CA SER A 35 -12.52 -0.70 29.58
C SER A 35 -11.72 -1.51 28.57
N THR A 36 -12.36 -1.98 27.50
CA THR A 36 -11.74 -2.72 26.39
C THR A 36 -12.26 -2.23 25.05
N VAL A 37 -11.46 -2.43 23.99
CA VAL A 37 -11.85 -2.09 22.63
C VAL A 37 -12.94 -3.04 22.13
N SER A 38 -12.89 -4.31 22.50
CA SER A 38 -13.93 -5.29 22.15
C SER A 38 -15.30 -4.89 22.68
N ALA A 39 -15.39 -4.37 23.91
CA ALA A 39 -16.67 -3.91 24.47
C ALA A 39 -17.23 -2.71 23.69
N ALA A 40 -16.36 -1.77 23.28
CA ALA A 40 -16.75 -0.66 22.42
C ALA A 40 -17.22 -1.15 21.03
N ILE A 41 -16.52 -2.12 20.42
CA ILE A 41 -16.96 -2.72 19.14
C ILE A 41 -18.33 -3.38 19.27
N THR A 42 -18.59 -4.09 20.38
CA THR A 42 -19.91 -4.70 20.61
C THR A 42 -21.01 -3.65 20.67
N ALA A 43 -20.78 -2.54 21.38
CA ALA A 43 -21.77 -1.47 21.54
C ALA A 43 -21.94 -0.56 20.30
N ALA A 44 -20.92 -0.47 19.44
CA ALA A 44 -20.92 0.40 18.27
C ALA A 44 -21.95 -0.01 17.20
N SER A 45 -22.35 0.94 16.37
CA SER A 45 -23.08 0.75 15.11
C SER A 45 -22.18 1.07 13.91
N ASP A 46 -22.62 0.72 12.70
CA ASP A 46 -21.92 1.14 11.47
C ASP A 46 -21.81 2.67 11.40
N GLY A 47 -20.62 3.18 11.12
CA GLY A 47 -20.29 4.61 11.06
C GLY A 47 -19.64 5.17 12.31
N ASP A 48 -19.70 4.47 13.45
CA ASP A 48 -19.18 4.96 14.72
C ASP A 48 -17.65 5.08 14.75
N ARG A 49 -17.17 5.94 15.66
CA ARG A 49 -15.75 6.12 15.95
C ARG A 49 -15.43 5.55 17.34
N ILE A 50 -14.36 4.77 17.42
CA ILE A 50 -13.80 4.27 18.67
C ILE A 50 -12.50 5.05 18.94
N ILE A 51 -12.54 5.88 19.97
CA ILE A 51 -11.43 6.76 20.39
C ILE A 51 -10.71 6.08 21.55
N ILE A 52 -9.45 5.67 21.33
CA ILE A 52 -8.72 4.81 22.25
C ILE A 52 -7.60 5.60 22.90
N GLN A 53 -7.60 5.68 24.23
CA GLN A 53 -6.51 6.27 24.99
C GLN A 53 -5.30 5.32 25.00
N PRO A 54 -4.12 5.75 24.51
CA PRO A 54 -2.87 5.05 24.81
C PRO A 54 -2.68 4.97 26.32
N LYS A 55 -2.44 3.78 26.88
CA LYS A 55 -2.25 3.65 28.33
C LYS A 55 -1.00 4.43 28.74
N THR A 56 -1.11 5.22 29.80
CA THR A 56 -0.04 6.12 30.28
C THR A 56 1.26 5.39 30.64
N ASN A 57 1.16 4.13 31.07
CA ASN A 57 2.31 3.27 31.36
C ASN A 57 2.87 2.52 30.14
N GLY A 58 2.40 2.83 28.93
CA GLY A 58 2.81 2.17 27.69
C GLY A 58 2.32 0.73 27.53
N SER A 59 1.51 0.21 28.46
CA SER A 59 0.99 -1.16 28.38
C SER A 59 -0.08 -1.30 27.30
N ALA A 60 -0.25 -2.53 26.81
CA ALA A 60 -1.27 -2.84 25.83
C ALA A 60 -2.68 -2.96 26.43
N TYR A 61 -3.69 -2.82 25.58
CA TYR A 61 -4.94 -3.55 25.72
C TYR A 61 -4.69 -4.99 25.23
N VAL A 62 -4.78 -5.95 26.15
CA VAL A 62 -4.49 -7.37 25.85
C VAL A 62 -5.80 -8.05 25.46
N GLU A 63 -6.06 -8.08 24.15
CA GLU A 63 -7.29 -8.61 23.58
C GLU A 63 -7.10 -8.89 22.09
N ASN A 64 -7.81 -9.90 21.57
CA ASN A 64 -8.01 -10.06 20.13
C ASN A 64 -9.25 -9.26 19.73
N LEU A 65 -9.20 -8.61 18.56
CA LEU A 65 -10.32 -7.81 18.06
C LEU A 65 -10.97 -8.51 16.87
N THR A 66 -12.31 -8.49 16.84
CA THR A 66 -13.10 -8.88 15.68
C THR A 66 -13.94 -7.68 15.23
N ILE A 67 -13.58 -7.10 14.09
CA ILE A 67 -14.25 -5.94 13.51
C ILE A 67 -15.23 -6.44 12.45
N ASN A 68 -16.52 -6.36 12.76
CA ASN A 68 -17.62 -6.82 11.91
C ASN A 68 -18.60 -5.70 11.55
N LYS A 69 -18.16 -4.44 11.66
CA LYS A 69 -18.92 -3.22 11.36
C LYS A 69 -18.01 -2.23 10.63
N SER A 70 -18.58 -1.25 9.93
CA SER A 70 -17.86 -0.11 9.38
C SER A 70 -17.52 0.84 10.52
N LEU A 71 -16.27 0.88 10.95
CA LEU A 71 -15.84 1.61 12.15
C LEU A 71 -14.56 2.40 11.88
N THR A 72 -14.38 3.47 12.64
CA THR A 72 -13.15 4.26 12.64
C THR A 72 -12.46 4.19 13.99
N PHE A 73 -11.21 3.74 14.04
CA PHE A 73 -10.40 3.63 15.25
C PHE A 73 -9.31 4.70 15.22
N VAL A 74 -9.27 5.54 16.26
CA VAL A 74 -8.30 6.63 16.38
C VAL A 74 -7.71 6.68 17.77
N SER A 75 -6.49 7.18 17.88
CA SER A 75 -5.90 7.50 19.19
C SER A 75 -6.58 8.73 19.79
N GLU A 76 -6.86 8.70 21.08
CA GLU A 76 -7.32 9.86 21.85
C GLU A 76 -6.22 10.93 21.96
N THR A 77 -4.95 10.51 21.96
CA THR A 77 -3.81 11.40 22.13
C THR A 77 -3.08 11.56 20.81
N ILE A 78 -3.01 12.81 20.33
CA ILE A 78 -2.36 13.17 19.07
C ILE A 78 -0.92 12.65 19.05
N TYR A 79 -0.49 12.14 17.90
CA TYR A 79 0.84 11.57 17.64
C TYR A 79 1.22 10.32 18.45
N ASN A 80 0.36 9.87 19.38
CA ASN A 80 0.62 8.68 20.18
C ASN A 80 -0.18 7.51 19.65
N LYS A 81 0.47 6.34 19.57
CA LYS A 81 -0.19 5.12 19.14
C LYS A 81 -0.87 4.45 20.32
N TYR A 82 -2.11 3.97 20.16
CA TYR A 82 -2.67 3.02 21.11
C TYR A 82 -2.15 1.62 20.79
N PHE A 83 -1.95 0.81 21.83
CA PHE A 83 -1.30 -0.49 21.70
C PHE A 83 -2.29 -1.62 21.98
N ILE A 84 -2.51 -2.47 20.98
CA ILE A 84 -3.28 -3.72 21.10
C ILE A 84 -2.30 -4.89 21.06
N GLN A 85 -2.33 -5.73 22.10
CA GLN A 85 -1.58 -6.98 22.17
C GLN A 85 -2.53 -8.13 21.85
N GLY A 86 -2.75 -8.34 20.56
CA GLY A 86 -3.62 -9.38 20.03
C GLY A 86 -3.84 -9.20 18.53
N THR A 87 -4.37 -10.24 17.89
CA THR A 87 -4.69 -10.20 16.46
C THR A 87 -5.94 -9.37 16.23
N VAL A 88 -5.90 -8.52 15.20
CA VAL A 88 -7.05 -7.73 14.74
C VAL A 88 -7.60 -8.39 13.48
N THR A 89 -8.79 -8.98 13.60
CA THR A 89 -9.49 -9.63 12.51
C THR A 89 -10.58 -8.71 11.98
N ILE A 90 -10.53 -8.35 10.70
CA ILE A 90 -11.62 -7.68 9.99
C ILE A 90 -12.42 -8.74 9.24
N ASN A 91 -13.70 -8.86 9.56
CA ASN A 91 -14.62 -9.72 8.83
C ASN A 91 -15.05 -8.97 7.56
N PRO A 92 -14.87 -9.52 6.34
CA PRO A 92 -15.37 -8.87 5.15
C PRO A 92 -16.90 -8.82 5.11
N ALA A 93 -17.44 -7.77 4.50
CA ALA A 93 -18.83 -7.66 4.03
C ALA A 93 -18.93 -6.60 2.93
N ALA A 94 -20.00 -6.70 2.13
CA ALA A 94 -20.31 -5.72 1.10
C ALA A 94 -20.39 -4.29 1.66
N GLY A 95 -19.62 -3.37 1.08
CA GLY A 95 -19.66 -1.95 1.44
C GLY A 95 -19.03 -1.60 2.78
N ARG A 96 -18.45 -2.57 3.50
CA ARG A 96 -17.81 -2.31 4.80
C ARG A 96 -16.57 -1.44 4.65
N VAL A 97 -16.46 -0.40 5.47
CA VAL A 97 -15.28 0.47 5.52
C VAL A 97 -14.74 0.52 6.93
N VAL A 98 -13.48 0.08 7.11
CA VAL A 98 -12.78 0.10 8.39
C VAL A 98 -11.60 1.06 8.28
N ASN A 99 -11.55 2.08 9.13
CA ASN A 99 -10.43 3.00 9.24
C ASN A 99 -9.70 2.76 10.55
N ILE A 100 -8.39 2.54 10.50
CA ILE A 100 -7.55 2.36 11.68
C ILE A 100 -6.36 3.32 11.54
N SER A 101 -6.25 4.27 12.46
CA SER A 101 -5.07 5.12 12.54
C SER A 101 -4.34 4.95 13.85
N SER A 102 -3.01 5.14 13.84
CA SER A 102 -2.17 5.16 15.04
C SER A 102 -2.31 3.90 15.92
N LEU A 103 -2.51 2.74 15.30
CA LEU A 103 -2.43 1.45 15.99
C LEU A 103 -0.98 1.00 16.12
N SER A 104 -0.62 0.44 17.27
CA SER A 104 0.58 -0.38 17.46
C SER A 104 0.16 -1.82 17.79
N SER A 105 0.82 -2.80 17.17
CA SER A 105 0.79 -4.22 17.59
C SER A 105 2.01 -4.62 18.42
N GLY A 106 2.89 -3.66 18.73
CA GLY A 106 4.14 -3.87 19.47
C GLY A 106 5.21 -4.68 18.71
N ASP A 107 6.34 -4.91 19.37
CA ASP A 107 7.43 -5.76 18.86
C ASP A 107 7.13 -7.24 19.12
N PHE A 108 6.11 -7.76 18.43
CA PHE A 108 5.70 -9.17 18.50
C PHE A 108 5.60 -9.74 17.10
N SER A 109 5.90 -11.03 16.96
CA SER A 109 5.89 -11.74 15.67
C SER A 109 4.55 -12.40 15.33
N ILE A 110 3.55 -12.33 16.22
CA ILE A 110 2.30 -13.11 16.11
C ILE A 110 1.02 -12.27 15.95
N TYR A 111 1.04 -10.98 16.31
CA TYR A 111 -0.17 -10.14 16.35
C TYR A 111 -0.39 -9.43 15.01
N ASN A 112 -1.22 -10.03 14.16
CA ASN A 112 -1.40 -9.59 12.78
C ASN A 112 -2.67 -8.74 12.60
N ILE A 113 -2.70 -7.96 11.52
CA ILE A 113 -3.95 -7.46 10.94
C ILE A 113 -4.38 -8.46 9.87
N THR A 114 -5.60 -8.99 9.96
CA THR A 114 -6.08 -10.00 9.01
C THR A 114 -7.46 -9.64 8.47
N ALA A 115 -7.71 -9.94 7.20
CA ALA A 115 -9.06 -10.00 6.65
C ALA A 115 -9.46 -11.48 6.54
N SER A 116 -10.46 -11.92 7.31
CA SER A 116 -10.87 -13.34 7.34
C SER A 116 -12.38 -13.51 7.44
N GLY A 117 -12.92 -14.57 6.82
CA GLY A 117 -14.36 -14.82 6.72
C GLY A 117 -14.89 -14.73 5.29
N SER A 118 -16.20 -14.92 5.12
CA SER A 118 -16.87 -14.93 3.81
C SER A 118 -17.03 -13.53 3.21
N THR A 119 -16.84 -13.41 1.90
CA THR A 119 -16.94 -12.17 1.12
C THR A 119 -18.19 -12.20 0.25
N THR A 120 -19.38 -12.11 0.86
CA THR A 120 -20.65 -12.19 0.14
C THR A 120 -21.11 -10.80 -0.33
N GLY A 121 -21.43 -10.66 -1.62
CA GLY A 121 -22.24 -9.56 -2.15
C GLY A 121 -21.55 -8.19 -2.31
N GLY A 122 -20.23 -8.09 -2.15
CA GLY A 122 -19.52 -6.84 -2.40
C GLY A 122 -18.11 -6.80 -1.82
N ARG A 123 -17.56 -5.58 -1.72
CA ARG A 123 -16.18 -5.30 -1.36
C ARG A 123 -16.05 -4.65 0.02
N THR A 124 -15.01 -5.03 0.75
CA THR A 124 -14.59 -4.36 1.99
C THR A 124 -13.39 -3.45 1.72
N THR A 125 -13.40 -2.26 2.31
CA THR A 125 -12.28 -1.32 2.29
C THR A 125 -11.66 -1.23 3.68
N ILE A 126 -10.35 -1.48 3.77
CA ILE A 126 -9.56 -1.41 4.99
C ILE A 126 -8.55 -0.29 4.78
N ASN A 127 -8.55 0.70 5.65
CA ASN A 127 -7.67 1.85 5.61
C ASN A 127 -6.79 1.87 6.86
N LEU A 128 -5.47 1.83 6.69
CA LEU A 128 -4.47 1.75 7.75
C LEU A 128 -3.52 2.95 7.67
N TYR A 129 -3.48 3.80 8.70
CA TYR A 129 -2.72 5.05 8.65
C TYR A 129 -1.83 5.24 9.86
N ASN A 130 -0.55 5.59 9.64
CA ASN A 130 0.41 5.84 10.72
C ASN A 130 0.49 4.69 11.74
N CYS A 131 0.42 3.43 11.29
CA CYS A 131 0.40 2.27 12.17
C CYS A 131 1.81 1.67 12.34
N TYR A 132 2.02 0.98 13.47
CA TYR A 132 3.18 0.11 13.72
C TYR A 132 2.68 -1.32 13.89
N LEU A 133 2.84 -2.13 12.85
CA LEU A 133 2.17 -3.42 12.69
C LEU A 133 3.19 -4.54 12.53
N ASN A 134 2.83 -5.76 12.93
CA ASN A 134 3.63 -6.95 12.66
C ASN A 134 3.48 -7.37 11.18
N ASN A 135 2.43 -8.13 10.85
CA ASN A 135 2.04 -8.44 9.48
C ASN A 135 0.67 -7.87 9.17
N VAL A 136 0.43 -7.62 7.87
CA VAL A 136 -0.88 -7.26 7.33
C VAL A 136 -1.24 -8.30 6.27
N PHE A 137 -2.27 -9.10 6.53
CA PHE A 137 -2.74 -10.18 5.66
C PHE A 137 -4.19 -9.92 5.25
N THR A 138 -4.35 -9.06 4.25
CA THR A 138 -5.64 -8.62 3.70
C THR A 138 -5.79 -9.04 2.23
N ASN A 139 -5.16 -10.17 1.87
CA ASN A 139 -5.23 -10.84 0.58
C ASN A 139 -6.49 -11.68 0.38
N LYS A 140 -7.53 -11.45 1.18
CA LYS A 140 -8.84 -12.05 0.95
C LYS A 140 -9.46 -11.41 -0.30
N THR A 141 -10.16 -12.21 -1.09
CA THR A 141 -10.92 -11.76 -2.26
C THR A 141 -11.85 -10.59 -1.90
N ASN A 142 -12.17 -9.73 -2.86
CA ASN A 142 -13.04 -8.56 -2.69
C ASN A 142 -12.63 -7.62 -1.54
N THR A 143 -11.33 -7.50 -1.27
CA THR A 143 -10.79 -6.62 -0.24
C THR A 143 -9.89 -5.55 -0.87
N THR A 144 -10.16 -4.29 -0.54
CA THR A 144 -9.27 -3.17 -0.84
C THR A 144 -8.54 -2.76 0.43
N THR A 145 -7.22 -2.73 0.38
CA THR A 145 -6.38 -2.25 1.47
C THR A 145 -5.65 -0.99 1.04
N ASN A 146 -5.94 0.11 1.72
CA ASN A 146 -5.15 1.33 1.60
C ASN A 146 -4.30 1.45 2.87
N ILE A 147 -2.98 1.51 2.73
CA ILE A 147 -2.08 1.66 3.86
C ILE A 147 -1.06 2.76 3.57
N SER A 148 -0.91 3.67 4.53
CA SER A 148 0.00 4.79 4.37
C SER A 148 0.73 5.20 5.62
N GLY A 149 2.00 5.60 5.46
CA GLY A 149 2.86 6.10 6.53
C GLY A 149 3.11 5.09 7.65
N SER A 150 2.95 3.80 7.36
CA SER A 150 2.99 2.73 8.37
C SER A 150 4.31 1.97 8.33
N THR A 151 4.69 1.40 9.47
CA THR A 151 5.77 0.41 9.56
C THR A 151 5.13 -0.95 9.77
N VAL A 152 5.31 -1.85 8.82
CA VAL A 152 4.95 -3.26 8.89
C VAL A 152 6.24 -4.03 9.08
N ARG A 153 6.43 -4.69 10.22
CA ARG A 153 7.72 -5.34 10.52
C ARG A 153 7.98 -6.56 9.64
N GLY A 154 6.92 -7.27 9.30
CA GLY A 154 6.95 -8.43 8.41
C GLY A 154 6.34 -8.10 7.06
N SER A 155 5.48 -9.01 6.60
CA SER A 155 4.89 -8.94 5.27
C SER A 155 3.61 -8.10 5.24
N LEU A 156 3.50 -7.26 4.20
CA LEU A 156 2.28 -6.58 3.80
C LEU A 156 1.71 -7.30 2.56
N VAL A 157 0.69 -8.12 2.75
CA VAL A 157 0.05 -8.93 1.70
C VAL A 157 -1.40 -8.48 1.54
N PHE A 158 -1.78 -8.08 0.32
CA PHE A 158 -3.07 -7.47 0.04
C PHE A 158 -3.62 -7.88 -1.34
N SER A 159 -4.94 -7.93 -1.50
CA SER A 159 -5.58 -8.30 -2.78
C SER A 159 -5.61 -7.15 -3.79
N HIS A 160 -6.03 -5.97 -3.35
CA HIS A 160 -6.12 -4.75 -4.16
C HIS A 160 -5.94 -3.52 -3.25
N GLY A 161 -5.51 -2.39 -3.81
CA GLY A 161 -5.55 -1.09 -3.14
C GLY A 161 -4.30 -0.25 -3.34
N ARG A 162 -4.15 0.77 -2.48
CA ARG A 162 -3.08 1.76 -2.56
C ARG A 162 -2.14 1.69 -1.36
N ILE A 163 -0.86 1.49 -1.64
CA ILE A 163 0.20 1.28 -0.65
C ILE A 163 1.20 2.43 -0.79
N THR A 164 1.25 3.37 0.16
CA THR A 164 2.16 4.53 0.06
C THR A 164 2.97 4.84 1.30
N ALA A 165 4.21 5.30 1.17
CA ALA A 165 5.02 5.77 2.31
C ALA A 165 5.18 4.74 3.45
N ASN A 166 5.22 3.45 3.13
CA ASN A 166 5.36 2.39 4.15
C ASN A 166 6.78 1.85 4.22
N LYS A 167 7.15 1.32 5.40
CA LYS A 167 8.28 0.40 5.55
C LYS A 167 7.72 -1.01 5.74
N ALA A 168 8.19 -1.98 4.96
CA ALA A 168 7.81 -3.38 5.10
C ALA A 168 9.00 -4.30 4.87
N GLN A 169 8.94 -5.55 5.35
CA GLN A 169 9.92 -6.56 4.96
C GLN A 169 9.71 -6.97 3.49
N SER A 170 8.45 -7.23 3.12
CA SER A 170 8.00 -7.50 1.76
C SER A 170 6.62 -6.87 1.54
N ILE A 171 6.36 -6.44 0.30
CA ILE A 171 5.05 -5.92 -0.13
C ILE A 171 4.54 -6.79 -1.27
N VAL A 172 3.42 -7.46 -1.09
CA VAL A 172 2.95 -8.50 -1.99
C VAL A 172 1.49 -8.26 -2.37
N ALA A 173 1.25 -7.93 -3.63
CA ALA A 173 -0.08 -7.94 -4.21
C ALA A 173 -0.46 -9.39 -4.58
N ASN A 174 -1.39 -9.98 -3.85
CA ASN A 174 -1.79 -11.38 -3.99
C ASN A 174 -3.25 -11.52 -3.55
N THR A 175 -4.01 -12.40 -4.20
CA THR A 175 -5.29 -12.86 -3.67
C THR A 175 -5.30 -14.37 -3.53
N ILE A 176 -5.92 -14.86 -2.45
CA ILE A 176 -6.11 -16.29 -2.23
C ILE A 176 -7.15 -16.92 -3.17
N GLU A 177 -8.05 -16.09 -3.69
CA GLU A 177 -9.17 -16.47 -4.57
C GLU A 177 -9.44 -15.34 -5.56
N THR A 178 -9.96 -15.65 -6.74
CA THR A 178 -10.36 -14.63 -7.74
C THR A 178 -11.39 -13.66 -7.18
N ASP A 179 -11.23 -12.36 -7.45
CA ASP A 179 -12.22 -11.34 -7.10
C ASP A 179 -13.53 -11.52 -7.89
N THR A 180 -14.65 -11.63 -7.18
CA THR A 180 -16.00 -11.72 -7.78
C THR A 180 -16.69 -10.36 -7.88
N THR A 181 -16.17 -9.34 -7.20
CA THR A 181 -16.58 -7.94 -7.32
C THR A 181 -15.33 -7.08 -7.50
N PRO A 182 -14.72 -7.08 -8.70
CA PRO A 182 -13.47 -6.37 -8.94
C PRO A 182 -13.59 -4.87 -8.66
N ALA A 183 -12.53 -4.27 -8.12
CA ALA A 183 -12.43 -2.82 -8.05
C ALA A 183 -12.30 -2.21 -9.47
N THR A 184 -12.67 -0.94 -9.61
CA THR A 184 -12.53 -0.18 -10.86
C THR A 184 -11.15 0.46 -11.03
N THR A 185 -10.31 0.37 -10.00
CA THR A 185 -8.96 0.95 -9.94
C THR A 185 -7.89 -0.13 -10.07
N ASP A 186 -6.67 0.31 -10.37
CA ASP A 186 -5.49 -0.56 -10.40
C ASP A 186 -4.90 -0.72 -8.98
N ILE A 187 -3.93 -1.65 -8.86
CA ILE A 187 -3.04 -1.70 -7.70
C ILE A 187 -1.99 -0.60 -7.82
N GLU A 188 -1.77 0.16 -6.75
CA GLU A 188 -0.81 1.26 -6.70
C GLU A 188 0.13 1.08 -5.50
N VAL A 189 1.43 0.93 -5.75
CA VAL A 189 2.46 0.80 -4.72
C VAL A 189 3.50 1.87 -4.95
N TYR A 190 3.37 3.00 -4.23
CA TYR A 190 4.16 4.22 -4.47
C TYR A 190 4.99 4.64 -3.27
N GLY A 191 6.27 4.95 -3.47
CA GLY A 191 7.06 5.59 -2.40
C GLY A 191 7.28 4.70 -1.17
N ASN A 192 7.33 3.38 -1.31
CA ASN A 192 7.54 2.48 -0.17
C ASN A 192 9.00 2.03 -0.07
N LYS A 193 9.40 1.70 1.15
CA LYS A 193 10.62 0.94 1.43
C LYS A 193 10.25 -0.53 1.68
N SER A 194 10.88 -1.43 0.95
CA SER A 194 10.82 -2.88 1.20
C SER A 194 12.22 -3.42 1.46
N ASP A 195 12.43 -4.24 2.50
CA ASP A 195 13.73 -4.87 2.75
C ASP A 195 14.08 -5.92 1.70
N PHE A 196 13.07 -6.66 1.24
CA PHE A 196 13.24 -7.71 0.24
C PHE A 196 12.61 -7.29 -1.08
N SER A 197 11.33 -7.60 -1.28
CA SER A 197 10.71 -7.53 -2.60
C SER A 197 9.43 -6.70 -2.58
N ILE A 198 9.09 -6.20 -3.76
CA ILE A 198 7.74 -5.78 -4.10
C ILE A 198 7.24 -6.72 -5.19
N GLU A 199 6.12 -7.37 -4.96
CA GLU A 199 5.68 -8.51 -5.76
C GLU A 199 4.25 -8.36 -6.28
N ASN A 200 4.02 -8.85 -7.50
CA ASN A 200 2.68 -9.05 -8.04
C ASN A 200 2.42 -10.53 -8.36
N SER A 201 1.46 -11.09 -7.65
CA SER A 201 0.85 -12.41 -7.88
C SER A 201 -0.67 -12.29 -8.12
N GLN A 202 -1.17 -11.08 -8.40
CA GLN A 202 -2.59 -10.79 -8.55
C GLN A 202 -3.03 -10.84 -10.03
N PRO A 203 -3.94 -11.77 -10.42
CA PRO A 203 -4.44 -11.89 -11.80
C PRO A 203 -5.62 -10.98 -12.18
N ASN A 204 -6.17 -10.16 -11.28
CA ASN A 204 -7.39 -9.39 -11.57
C ASN A 204 -7.20 -7.91 -11.95
N TYR A 205 -6.03 -7.34 -11.66
CA TYR A 205 -5.77 -5.90 -11.79
C TYR A 205 -4.51 -5.63 -12.61
N ASN A 206 -4.43 -4.42 -13.19
CA ASN A 206 -3.11 -3.90 -13.53
C ASN A 206 -2.40 -3.49 -12.24
N PHE A 207 -1.07 -3.40 -12.28
CA PHE A 207 -0.29 -2.83 -11.20
C PHE A 207 0.61 -1.69 -11.66
N LYS A 208 0.83 -0.75 -10.74
CA LYS A 208 1.75 0.37 -10.87
C LYS A 208 2.66 0.42 -9.65
N PHE A 209 3.93 0.14 -9.86
CA PHE A 209 4.96 0.17 -8.82
C PHE A 209 5.89 1.32 -9.10
N TYR A 210 5.72 2.43 -8.36
CA TYR A 210 6.47 3.66 -8.60
C TYR A 210 7.28 4.12 -7.41
N ASN A 211 8.46 4.68 -7.67
CA ASN A 211 9.18 5.44 -6.65
C ASN A 211 9.48 4.66 -5.37
N ASN A 212 9.60 3.34 -5.44
CA ASN A 212 9.91 2.52 -4.27
C ASN A 212 11.42 2.28 -4.14
N PHE A 213 11.87 2.04 -2.91
CA PHE A 213 13.22 1.58 -2.58
C PHE A 213 13.13 0.12 -2.09
N CYS A 214 13.73 -0.83 -2.81
CA CYS A 214 13.66 -2.25 -2.45
C CYS A 214 14.89 -3.06 -2.88
N SER A 215 14.90 -4.37 -2.59
CA SER A 215 15.93 -5.29 -3.11
C SER A 215 15.52 -6.00 -4.41
N GLY A 216 14.26 -5.87 -4.85
CA GLY A 216 13.81 -6.39 -6.15
C GLY A 216 12.31 -6.31 -6.39
N PHE A 217 11.92 -6.52 -7.66
CA PHE A 217 10.55 -6.58 -8.15
C PHE A 217 10.26 -7.92 -8.79
N TYR A 218 9.26 -8.64 -8.27
CA TYR A 218 8.92 -9.98 -8.75
C TYR A 218 7.48 -10.05 -9.27
N VAL A 219 7.30 -10.64 -10.45
CA VAL A 219 5.99 -10.79 -11.08
C VAL A 219 5.73 -12.26 -11.36
N PHE A 220 4.72 -12.80 -10.68
CA PHE A 220 4.35 -14.22 -10.73
C PHE A 220 2.97 -14.46 -11.36
N SER A 221 2.17 -13.40 -11.52
CA SER A 221 0.87 -13.46 -12.20
C SER A 221 0.54 -12.11 -12.85
N LEU A 222 -0.32 -12.14 -13.86
CA LEU A 222 -0.83 -10.97 -14.57
C LEU A 222 -2.32 -11.11 -14.83
N LYS A 223 -3.00 -9.97 -14.96
CA LYS A 223 -4.32 -9.92 -15.60
C LYS A 223 -4.17 -10.06 -17.12
N SER A 224 -5.01 -10.87 -17.74
CA SER A 224 -5.00 -11.02 -19.20
C SER A 224 -5.22 -9.68 -19.91
N GLY A 225 -4.36 -9.34 -20.86
CA GLY A 225 -4.39 -8.07 -21.60
C GLY A 225 -4.02 -6.84 -20.77
N SER A 226 -3.42 -7.01 -19.59
CA SER A 226 -3.05 -5.90 -18.71
C SER A 226 -1.91 -5.04 -19.28
N SER A 227 -1.85 -3.79 -18.81
CA SER A 227 -0.73 -2.88 -19.00
C SER A 227 -0.20 -2.49 -17.62
N ASN A 228 0.98 -3.01 -17.27
CA ASN A 228 1.57 -2.88 -15.94
C ASN A 228 2.86 -2.09 -15.99
N GLU A 229 3.22 -1.48 -14.87
CA GLU A 229 4.31 -0.51 -14.85
C GLU A 229 5.18 -0.63 -13.59
N ILE A 230 6.49 -0.63 -13.80
CA ILE A 230 7.53 -0.57 -12.76
C ILE A 230 8.43 0.62 -13.13
N ILE A 231 8.14 1.79 -12.57
CA ILE A 231 8.73 3.07 -13.01
C ILE A 231 9.39 3.83 -11.88
N ASN A 232 10.55 4.45 -12.14
CA ASN A 232 11.24 5.31 -11.17
C ASN A 232 11.54 4.59 -9.85
N ASN A 233 11.84 3.29 -9.83
CA ASN A 233 12.18 2.60 -8.59
C ASN A 233 13.69 2.50 -8.40
N THR A 234 14.11 2.45 -7.15
CA THR A 234 15.49 2.17 -6.75
C THR A 234 15.59 0.75 -6.22
N VAL A 235 16.46 -0.04 -6.85
CA VAL A 235 16.78 -1.39 -6.41
C VAL A 235 18.21 -1.43 -5.88
N TYR A 236 18.38 -1.77 -4.60
CA TYR A 236 19.69 -1.97 -4.01
C TYR A 236 19.76 -3.34 -3.35
N LYS A 237 20.49 -4.26 -3.98
CA LYS A 237 20.65 -5.64 -3.54
C LYS A 237 22.14 -5.94 -3.27
N PRO A 238 22.68 -5.56 -2.10
CA PRO A 238 24.10 -5.70 -1.78
C PRO A 238 24.55 -7.15 -1.54
N ASN A 239 23.62 -8.10 -1.54
CA ASN A 239 23.88 -9.52 -1.35
C ASN A 239 23.61 -10.27 -2.66
N ALA A 240 24.49 -11.22 -3.01
CA ALA A 240 24.27 -12.08 -4.16
C ALA A 240 22.95 -12.85 -4.03
N GLY A 241 22.26 -13.08 -5.14
CA GLY A 241 21.06 -13.91 -5.18
C GLY A 241 20.92 -14.68 -6.48
N ASP A 242 19.92 -15.56 -6.52
CA ASP A 242 19.76 -16.52 -7.62
C ASP A 242 19.00 -15.94 -8.82
N VAL A 243 18.25 -14.85 -8.61
CA VAL A 243 17.43 -14.20 -9.64
C VAL A 243 17.78 -12.73 -9.82
N ALA A 244 17.46 -12.21 -11.00
CA ALA A 244 17.61 -10.81 -11.36
C ALA A 244 16.83 -9.88 -10.41
N PRO A 245 17.24 -8.62 -10.23
CA PRO A 245 16.48 -7.64 -9.44
C PRO A 245 15.09 -7.38 -10.00
N PHE A 246 14.88 -7.53 -11.31
CA PHE A 246 13.56 -7.52 -11.95
C PHE A 246 13.31 -8.91 -12.53
N PHE A 247 12.44 -9.69 -11.89
CA PHE A 247 12.21 -11.10 -12.22
C PHE A 247 10.75 -11.36 -12.55
N ILE A 248 10.51 -11.86 -13.76
CA ILE A 248 9.18 -12.19 -14.26
C ILE A 248 9.15 -13.70 -14.50
N ASN A 249 8.32 -14.40 -13.73
CA ASN A 249 8.16 -15.84 -13.81
C ASN A 249 6.69 -16.19 -13.58
N LEU A 250 5.88 -16.13 -14.63
CA LEU A 250 4.44 -16.32 -14.51
C LEU A 250 4.10 -17.79 -14.26
N ASN A 251 3.48 -18.08 -13.11
CA ASN A 251 3.01 -19.43 -12.77
C ASN A 251 1.76 -19.83 -13.57
N ILE A 252 1.02 -18.84 -14.09
CA ILE A 252 -0.19 -19.00 -14.90
C ILE A 252 -0.01 -18.15 -16.16
N ALA A 253 -0.26 -18.73 -17.33
CA ALA A 253 0.03 -18.16 -18.65
C ALA A 253 -0.94 -17.03 -19.11
N ASN A 254 -1.27 -16.09 -18.22
CA ASN A 254 -1.98 -14.88 -18.63
C ASN A 254 -1.02 -13.95 -19.37
N ALA A 255 -1.39 -13.54 -20.58
CA ALA A 255 -0.62 -12.57 -21.35
C ALA A 255 -0.86 -11.16 -20.83
N GLY A 256 0.19 -10.34 -20.77
CA GLY A 256 0.11 -8.95 -20.34
C GLY A 256 1.42 -8.22 -20.60
N ASN A 257 1.34 -6.89 -20.62
CA ASN A 257 2.48 -6.01 -20.87
C ASN A 257 3.06 -5.53 -19.53
N ILE A 258 4.40 -5.45 -19.45
CA ILE A 258 5.10 -4.87 -18.30
C ILE A 258 6.11 -3.86 -18.83
N ASN A 259 5.92 -2.59 -18.49
CA ASN A 259 6.88 -1.54 -18.77
C ASN A 259 7.79 -1.30 -17.56
N ILE A 260 9.09 -1.54 -17.74
CA ILE A 260 10.14 -1.34 -16.74
C ILE A 260 10.96 -0.14 -17.19
N MET A 261 10.76 1.02 -16.56
CA MET A 261 11.34 2.27 -17.06
C MET A 261 11.89 3.17 -15.97
N ASN A 262 12.96 3.91 -16.30
CA ASN A 262 13.57 4.91 -15.40
C ASN A 262 13.99 4.35 -14.03
N ASN A 263 14.22 3.05 -13.89
CA ASN A 263 14.66 2.47 -12.62
C ASN A 263 16.17 2.64 -12.47
N ALA A 264 16.63 2.82 -11.23
CA ALA A 264 18.05 2.85 -10.88
C ALA A 264 18.38 1.66 -9.99
N ALA A 265 19.34 0.83 -10.41
CA ALA A 265 19.58 -0.44 -9.76
C ALA A 265 21.06 -0.77 -9.57
N SER A 266 21.36 -1.43 -8.45
CA SER A 266 22.67 -2.00 -8.16
C SER A 266 22.49 -3.32 -7.44
N PHE A 267 23.15 -4.36 -7.92
CA PHE A 267 23.08 -5.68 -7.31
C PHE A 267 24.43 -6.41 -7.38
N VAL A 268 24.69 -7.25 -6.38
CA VAL A 268 25.81 -8.19 -6.43
C VAL A 268 25.42 -9.38 -7.30
N VAL A 269 26.26 -9.69 -8.28
CA VAL A 269 26.06 -10.82 -9.18
C VAL A 269 26.16 -12.13 -8.39
N GLY A 270 25.10 -12.92 -8.45
CA GLY A 270 25.05 -14.29 -7.93
C GLY A 270 25.04 -15.29 -9.08
N GLN A 271 23.98 -16.10 -9.18
CA GLN A 271 23.84 -17.07 -10.28
C GLN A 271 23.52 -16.40 -11.63
N THR A 272 22.95 -15.19 -11.61
CA THR A 272 22.65 -14.42 -12.80
C THR A 272 23.27 -13.03 -12.72
N ASN A 273 23.74 -12.55 -13.86
CA ASN A 273 24.18 -11.18 -14.08
C ASN A 273 23.11 -10.35 -14.83
N ALA A 274 21.93 -10.91 -15.10
CA ALA A 274 20.86 -10.21 -15.77
C ALA A 274 20.27 -9.12 -14.86
N CYS A 275 20.09 -7.93 -15.43
CA CYS A 275 19.34 -6.82 -14.85
C CYS A 275 17.84 -7.14 -14.83
N ILE A 276 17.34 -7.70 -15.92
CA ILE A 276 15.94 -8.08 -16.10
C ILE A 276 15.90 -9.50 -16.64
N GLN A 277 15.17 -10.37 -15.95
CA GLN A 277 14.98 -11.76 -16.33
C GLN A 277 13.49 -12.04 -16.57
N ASN A 278 13.15 -12.30 -17.83
CA ASN A 278 11.82 -12.72 -18.24
C ASN A 278 11.82 -14.22 -18.57
N ASN A 279 11.36 -15.05 -17.64
CA ASN A 279 11.18 -16.49 -17.84
C ASN A 279 9.78 -16.83 -18.39
N SER A 280 8.95 -15.82 -18.68
CA SER A 280 7.61 -16.02 -19.23
C SER A 280 7.61 -15.96 -20.76
N ASN A 281 6.82 -16.83 -21.38
CA ASN A 281 6.55 -16.80 -22.82
C ASN A 281 5.35 -15.93 -23.20
N THR A 282 4.57 -15.46 -22.22
CA THR A 282 3.34 -14.68 -22.45
C THR A 282 3.43 -13.25 -21.95
N ALA A 283 4.41 -12.93 -21.09
CA ALA A 283 4.67 -11.56 -20.66
C ALA A 283 5.44 -10.83 -21.74
N VAL A 284 4.90 -9.70 -22.20
CA VAL A 284 5.61 -8.78 -23.09
C VAL A 284 6.28 -7.72 -22.21
N VAL A 285 7.60 -7.77 -22.10
CA VAL A 285 8.38 -6.87 -21.25
C VAL A 285 9.09 -5.83 -22.12
N SER A 286 8.86 -4.55 -21.82
CA SER A 286 9.62 -3.43 -22.38
C SER A 286 10.51 -2.80 -21.30
N ALA A 287 11.77 -2.53 -21.63
CA ALA A 287 12.74 -1.94 -20.71
C ALA A 287 13.38 -0.70 -21.32
N THR A 288 13.12 0.49 -20.75
CA THR A 288 13.65 1.74 -21.30
C THR A 288 14.21 2.69 -20.23
N TYR A 289 15.28 3.43 -20.55
CA TYR A 289 15.85 4.45 -19.66
C TYR A 289 16.22 3.97 -18.24
N ASN A 290 16.48 2.67 -18.06
CA ASN A 290 16.95 2.16 -16.78
C ASN A 290 18.47 2.33 -16.65
N VAL A 291 18.95 2.59 -15.43
CA VAL A 291 20.37 2.78 -15.13
C VAL A 291 20.83 1.73 -14.12
N PHE A 292 21.96 1.08 -14.42
CA PHE A 292 22.53 0.02 -13.60
C PHE A 292 24.02 0.24 -13.33
N THR A 293 24.46 -0.02 -12.09
CA THR A 293 25.91 -0.09 -11.77
C THR A 293 26.58 -1.29 -12.43
N ASN A 294 25.82 -2.36 -12.69
CA ASN A 294 26.23 -3.52 -13.46
C ASN A 294 26.12 -3.25 -14.97
N SER A 295 26.81 -4.02 -15.82
CA SER A 295 26.53 -4.05 -17.26
C SER A 295 25.06 -4.38 -17.50
N PHE A 296 24.40 -3.64 -18.41
CA PHE A 296 22.99 -3.85 -18.69
C PHE A 296 22.80 -5.12 -19.52
N VAL A 297 22.27 -6.17 -18.89
CA VAL A 297 22.03 -7.48 -19.51
C VAL A 297 20.59 -7.89 -19.27
N THR A 298 19.92 -8.42 -20.30
CA THR A 298 18.58 -9.00 -20.16
C THR A 298 18.63 -10.49 -20.46
N GLN A 299 17.70 -11.24 -19.87
CA GLN A 299 17.47 -12.65 -20.16
C GLN A 299 16.01 -12.86 -20.55
N GLY A 300 15.79 -13.70 -21.57
CA GLY A 300 14.47 -13.93 -22.17
C GLY A 300 14.06 -12.82 -23.13
N THR A 301 12.80 -12.87 -23.58
CA THR A 301 12.29 -11.88 -24.55
C THR A 301 11.98 -10.57 -23.84
N VAL A 302 12.85 -9.57 -24.03
CA VAL A 302 12.70 -8.21 -23.51
C VAL A 302 13.02 -7.21 -24.62
N THR A 303 12.06 -6.36 -24.97
CA THR A 303 12.28 -5.24 -25.89
C THR A 303 12.95 -4.12 -25.13
N GLN A 304 14.12 -3.66 -25.57
CA GLN A 304 14.88 -2.66 -24.81
C GLN A 304 15.43 -1.50 -25.64
N SER A 305 15.52 -0.31 -25.04
CA SER A 305 16.17 0.85 -25.64
C SER A 305 16.62 1.85 -24.56
N ASN A 306 17.68 2.62 -24.84
CA ASN A 306 18.16 3.71 -23.96
C ASN A 306 18.48 3.30 -22.51
N ASN A 307 18.79 2.03 -22.24
CA ASN A 307 19.27 1.60 -20.93
C ASN A 307 20.79 1.81 -20.80
N SER A 308 21.25 2.14 -19.60
CA SER A 308 22.67 2.32 -19.29
C SER A 308 23.12 1.31 -18.25
N GLY A 309 24.31 0.73 -18.45
CA GLY A 309 24.98 -0.13 -17.49
C GLY A 309 26.38 0.39 -17.18
N GLN A 310 27.02 -0.18 -16.14
CA GLN A 310 28.35 0.22 -15.67
C GLN A 310 28.43 1.71 -15.28
N VAL A 311 27.30 2.30 -14.85
CA VAL A 311 27.29 3.70 -14.40
C VAL A 311 27.72 3.81 -12.94
N ASN A 312 28.29 4.95 -12.56
CA ASN A 312 28.66 5.20 -11.17
C ASN A 312 27.47 5.79 -10.39
N MET A 313 27.01 5.08 -9.37
CA MET A 313 25.91 5.48 -8.48
C MET A 313 26.23 5.08 -7.04
N ASN A 314 25.86 5.93 -6.09
CA ASN A 314 26.02 5.68 -4.65
C ASN A 314 24.64 5.47 -4.03
N PHE A 315 24.46 4.35 -3.33
CA PHE A 315 23.22 3.99 -2.65
C PHE A 315 23.44 4.00 -1.14
N ASN A 316 22.49 4.55 -0.39
CA ASN A 316 22.46 4.49 1.07
C ASN A 316 21.17 3.80 1.51
N ASN A 317 21.30 2.64 2.16
CA ASN A 317 20.17 1.82 2.61
C ASN A 317 19.66 2.17 4.01
N THR A 318 20.27 3.13 4.69
CA THR A 318 19.83 3.65 6.00
C THR A 318 18.92 4.86 5.79
N ASP A 319 19.39 5.81 4.98
CA ASP A 319 18.66 7.03 4.64
C ASP A 319 17.75 6.86 3.42
N TYR A 320 17.89 5.73 2.71
CA TYR A 320 17.19 5.41 1.47
C TYR A 320 17.44 6.48 0.41
N THR A 321 18.71 6.75 0.12
CA THR A 321 19.10 7.76 -0.88
C THR A 321 19.91 7.16 -2.03
N ILE A 322 19.89 7.85 -3.16
CA ILE A 322 20.70 7.53 -4.34
C ILE A 322 21.29 8.81 -4.92
N SER A 323 22.52 8.75 -5.42
CA SER A 323 23.19 9.86 -6.11
C SER A 323 24.15 9.36 -7.19
N GLY A 324 24.55 10.24 -8.11
CA GLY A 324 25.50 9.94 -9.19
C GLY A 324 24.84 10.05 -10.56
N MET A 325 25.16 9.11 -11.46
CA MET A 325 24.70 9.12 -12.85
C MET A 325 23.22 8.78 -13.04
N ASN A 326 22.46 8.63 -11.95
CA ASN A 326 21.00 8.49 -12.01
C ASN A 326 20.30 9.84 -12.25
N VAL A 327 20.96 10.95 -11.92
CA VAL A 327 20.40 12.30 -12.04
C VAL A 327 20.18 12.66 -13.51
N ASN A 328 18.98 13.14 -13.86
CA ASN A 328 18.53 13.49 -15.20
C ASN A 328 18.76 12.38 -16.25
N ALA A 329 18.76 11.11 -15.83
CA ALA A 329 19.05 9.97 -16.69
C ALA A 329 17.81 9.24 -17.23
N GLY A 330 16.62 9.54 -16.70
CA GLY A 330 15.36 8.93 -17.11
C GLY A 330 14.81 9.46 -18.44
N ASN A 331 13.57 9.11 -18.75
CA ASN A 331 12.89 9.50 -19.97
C ASN A 331 12.77 11.04 -20.08
N PRO A 332 13.21 11.67 -21.19
CA PRO A 332 13.17 13.12 -21.37
C PRO A 332 11.79 13.70 -21.71
N ASP A 333 10.78 12.87 -21.95
CA ASP A 333 9.43 13.34 -22.21
C ASP A 333 8.88 14.12 -21.00
N VAL A 334 8.22 15.24 -21.27
CA VAL A 334 7.62 16.14 -20.27
C VAL A 334 6.73 15.39 -19.28
N SER A 335 6.09 14.31 -19.73
CA SER A 335 5.22 13.45 -18.92
C SER A 335 5.94 12.75 -17.76
N TYR A 336 7.28 12.72 -17.77
CA TYR A 336 8.10 12.12 -16.72
C TYR A 336 8.96 13.13 -15.97
N THR A 337 8.91 14.43 -16.30
CA THR A 337 9.72 15.44 -15.61
C THR A 337 9.55 15.39 -14.09
N ASP A 338 10.64 15.73 -13.40
CA ASP A 338 10.66 15.82 -11.94
C ASP A 338 9.77 16.96 -11.44
N LEU A 339 9.58 17.06 -10.11
CA LEU A 339 8.73 18.09 -9.51
C LEU A 339 9.24 19.51 -9.75
N ASP A 340 10.53 19.68 -10.00
CA ASP A 340 11.18 20.95 -10.36
C ASP A 340 11.27 21.16 -11.88
N LEU A 341 10.59 20.31 -12.66
CA LEU A 341 10.52 20.33 -14.12
C LEU A 341 11.84 20.01 -14.83
N THR A 342 12.85 19.50 -14.12
CA THR A 342 14.03 18.93 -14.78
C THR A 342 13.71 17.59 -15.44
N ARG A 343 14.63 17.12 -16.28
CA ARG A 343 14.48 15.79 -16.89
C ARG A 343 14.50 14.75 -15.77
N ASN A 344 13.56 13.80 -15.85
CA ASN A 344 13.37 12.75 -14.87
C ASN A 344 14.69 12.13 -14.35
N ASP A 345 14.87 12.10 -13.04
CA ASP A 345 15.88 11.28 -12.39
C ASP A 345 15.51 9.79 -12.48
N ALA A 346 16.48 8.93 -12.81
CA ALA A 346 16.26 7.49 -12.66
C ALA A 346 16.28 7.10 -11.17
N GLY A 347 15.35 6.24 -10.77
CA GLY A 347 15.17 5.84 -9.36
C GLY A 347 14.11 6.62 -8.61
N HIS A 348 14.00 6.35 -7.31
CA HIS A 348 12.86 6.73 -6.47
C HIS A 348 12.64 8.23 -6.24
N TYR A 349 13.61 9.08 -6.58
CA TYR A 349 13.41 10.54 -6.58
C TYR A 349 12.82 11.09 -7.88
N GLY A 350 12.72 10.28 -8.94
CA GLY A 350 12.28 10.72 -10.25
C GLY A 350 10.78 10.97 -10.38
N GLY A 351 10.43 11.95 -11.21
CA GLY A 351 9.08 12.19 -11.70
C GLY A 351 8.10 12.73 -10.65
N SER A 352 6.83 12.86 -11.05
CA SER A 352 5.78 13.49 -10.24
C SER A 352 5.43 12.74 -8.94
N ASN A 353 5.75 11.45 -8.86
CA ASN A 353 5.57 10.64 -7.65
C ASN A 353 6.87 10.52 -6.84
N SER A 354 7.77 11.51 -6.96
CA SER A 354 9.04 11.53 -6.23
C SER A 354 8.88 11.16 -4.76
N TRP A 355 9.85 10.40 -4.23
CA TRP A 355 9.93 9.98 -2.82
C TRP A 355 9.68 11.11 -1.82
N ALA A 356 10.12 12.32 -2.16
CA ALA A 356 9.93 13.52 -1.33
C ALA A 356 8.45 13.83 -1.03
N ASN A 357 7.51 13.43 -1.89
CA ASN A 357 6.07 13.59 -1.66
C ASN A 357 5.53 12.64 -0.58
N TYR A 358 6.19 11.52 -0.37
CA TYR A 358 5.75 10.46 0.55
C TYR A 358 6.52 10.48 1.88
N TRP A 359 7.77 10.98 1.86
CA TRP A 359 8.66 11.05 3.01
C TRP A 359 9.13 12.49 3.24
N PRO A 360 8.23 13.39 3.66
CA PRO A 360 8.60 14.78 3.91
C PRO A 360 9.61 14.88 5.05
N ALA A 361 10.53 15.84 4.93
CA ALA A 361 11.61 16.07 5.88
C ALA A 361 11.14 16.61 7.25
N ASP A 362 9.88 17.05 7.37
CA ASP A 362 9.34 17.60 8.61
C ASP A 362 8.85 16.51 9.58
N SER A 363 9.11 16.74 10.87
CA SER A 363 9.00 15.76 11.97
C SER A 363 7.56 15.43 12.40
N GLY A 364 6.63 15.28 11.45
CA GLY A 364 5.34 14.62 11.67
C GLY A 364 4.28 15.44 12.41
N GLY A 365 4.43 16.76 12.53
CA GLY A 365 3.46 17.61 13.23
C GLY A 365 2.31 18.17 12.38
N LYS A 366 2.34 18.01 11.06
CA LYS A 366 1.34 18.61 10.15
C LYS A 366 0.54 17.53 9.41
N PRO A 367 -0.72 17.79 9.04
CA PRO A 367 -1.46 16.96 8.11
C PRO A 367 -0.67 16.76 6.80
N GLN A 368 -0.60 15.52 6.31
CA GLN A 368 0.15 15.18 5.10
C GLN A 368 -0.82 14.70 4.01
N VAL A 369 -0.66 15.24 2.81
CA VAL A 369 -1.30 14.69 1.60
C VAL A 369 -0.43 13.53 1.14
N ASN A 370 -0.95 12.31 1.27
CA ASN A 370 -0.16 11.08 1.02
C ASN A 370 -0.45 10.46 -0.35
N TYR A 371 -1.36 11.07 -1.10
CA TYR A 371 -1.66 10.75 -2.48
C TYR A 371 -2.37 11.92 -3.14
N LEU A 372 -1.90 12.30 -4.31
CA LEU A 372 -2.52 13.29 -5.18
C LEU A 372 -2.45 12.76 -6.62
N LEU A 373 -3.60 12.61 -7.25
CA LEU A 373 -3.71 12.28 -8.66
C LEU A 373 -4.12 13.53 -9.43
N THR A 374 -3.22 13.98 -10.29
CA THR A 374 -3.45 15.07 -11.23
C THR A 374 -3.05 14.63 -12.65
N PRO A 375 -3.72 15.15 -13.69
CA PRO A 375 -3.21 15.07 -15.06
C PRO A 375 -1.83 15.72 -15.15
N ARG A 376 -0.89 15.05 -15.80
CA ARG A 376 0.52 15.51 -15.91
C ARG A 376 0.71 16.63 -16.93
N THR A 377 -0.18 16.71 -17.91
CA THR A 377 -0.24 17.80 -18.88
C THR A 377 -1.71 18.18 -19.11
N ILE A 378 -1.97 19.45 -19.40
CA ILE A 378 -3.30 19.94 -19.77
C ILE A 378 -3.15 20.60 -21.13
N SER A 379 -3.53 19.89 -22.19
CA SER A 379 -3.53 20.43 -23.55
C SER A 379 -4.90 21.01 -23.95
N SER A 380 -5.99 20.58 -23.30
CA SER A 380 -7.35 21.15 -23.35
C SER A 380 -8.29 20.35 -22.42
N GLY A 381 -9.47 20.88 -22.09
CA GLY A 381 -10.54 20.14 -21.39
C GLY A 381 -10.66 20.40 -19.87
N THR A 382 -11.43 19.54 -19.19
CA THR A 382 -11.72 19.64 -17.74
C THR A 382 -10.63 18.94 -16.92
N LEU A 383 -10.07 19.67 -15.95
CA LEU A 383 -9.07 19.18 -15.00
C LEU A 383 -9.75 18.46 -13.82
N ASN A 384 -9.52 17.16 -13.70
CA ASN A 384 -9.97 16.36 -12.55
C ASN A 384 -8.80 16.10 -11.60
N ILE A 385 -8.90 16.60 -10.36
CA ILE A 385 -7.91 16.37 -9.30
C ILE A 385 -8.57 15.56 -8.19
N THR A 386 -7.90 14.50 -7.74
CA THR A 386 -8.33 13.75 -6.56
C THR A 386 -7.14 13.54 -5.63
N GLY A 387 -7.39 13.47 -4.33
CA GLY A 387 -6.32 13.25 -3.35
C GLY A 387 -6.84 12.64 -2.06
N SER A 388 -5.91 12.12 -1.27
CA SER A 388 -6.18 11.60 0.07
C SER A 388 -5.05 11.98 1.02
N GLY A 389 -5.38 12.26 2.28
CA GLY A 389 -4.41 12.60 3.32
C GLY A 389 -4.84 12.08 4.69
N PHE A 390 -3.90 12.08 5.63
CA PHE A 390 -4.17 11.80 7.04
C PHE A 390 -3.26 12.67 7.92
N SER A 391 -3.64 12.90 9.17
CA SER A 391 -2.77 13.51 10.19
C SER A 391 -2.09 12.41 10.99
N LYS A 392 -0.78 12.55 11.21
CA LYS A 392 -0.01 11.67 12.10
C LYS A 392 -0.46 11.85 13.55
#